data_AF-A0A9D7H8A5-F1
#
_entry.id   AF-A0A9D7H8A5-F1
#
_cell.length_a   1.000
_cell.length_b   1.000
_cell.length_c   1.000
_cell.angle_alpha   90.00
_cell.angle_beta   90.00
_cell.angle_gamma   90.00
#
_symmetry.space_group_name_H-M   'P 1'
#
loop_
_entity.id
_entity.type
_entity.pdbx_description
1 polymer ?
#
loop_
_entity_poly.entity_id
_entity_poly.type
_entity_poly.pdbx_seq_one_letter_code
_entity_poly.pdbx_strand_id
1 'polypeptide(L)'
;MHTNRVTAAPICARCGARADARRGPTAACLSCGQAFPLEGGAPPRAPTAMSPLVWVGAALLALCVVGALAGVAFVALRSEPSAPAPRATSSSTLAPGPVLADVVDASPSASTKPPPQPLSDAERDELAGNYTCAMDDTPAFPCRVANGTLEKLAGSQRFKGPIQKLPNGGLAFSGTFFCPFGGCTHPVSATFVRQGPGRYIGRFPVNGPEARAAGGGPGGERVVLIKVR
;
A
#
# COMPACT_ATOMS: atom_id res chain seq x y z
N MET A 1 42.73 -4.71 29.08
CA MET A 1 42.03 -3.44 28.82
C MET A 1 41.60 -3.42 27.35
N HIS A 2 40.31 -3.61 27.05
CA HIS A 2 39.78 -3.49 25.68
C HIS A 2 39.34 -2.03 25.46
N THR A 3 40.09 -1.29 24.66
CA THR A 3 39.70 0.04 24.21
C THR A 3 38.61 -0.09 23.14
N ASN A 4 37.36 0.19 23.50
CA ASN A 4 36.27 0.36 22.55
C ASN A 4 36.55 1.60 21.68
N ARG A 5 37.06 1.40 20.47
CA ARG A 5 37.07 2.44 19.44
C ARG A 5 35.64 2.62 18.94
N VAL A 6 34.98 3.68 19.39
CA VAL A 6 33.72 4.15 18.81
C VAL A 6 34.07 4.83 17.49
N THR A 7 33.97 4.09 16.39
CA THR A 7 34.10 4.66 15.05
C THR A 7 32.89 5.54 14.77
N ALA A 8 33.11 6.83 14.54
CA ALA A 8 32.04 7.77 14.26
C ALA A 8 31.23 7.32 13.02
N ALA A 9 29.90 7.39 13.11
CA ALA A 9 29.03 7.01 12.00
C ALA A 9 29.20 8.00 10.82
N PRO A 10 29.31 7.53 9.56
CA PRO A 10 29.46 8.39 8.41
C PRO A 10 28.22 9.27 8.18
N ILE A 11 28.45 10.53 7.80
CA ILE A 11 27.43 11.54 7.52
C ILE A 11 27.30 11.68 5.99
N CYS A 12 26.07 11.73 5.48
CA CYS A 12 25.82 11.92 4.06
C CYS A 12 26.18 13.35 3.63
N ALA A 13 27.10 13.50 2.66
CA ALA A 13 27.53 14.81 2.15
C ALA A 13 26.40 15.61 1.48
N ARG A 14 25.33 14.95 1.02
CA ARG A 14 24.23 15.61 0.31
C ARG A 14 23.16 16.20 1.23
N CYS A 15 22.89 15.59 2.37
CA CYS A 15 21.78 15.99 3.25
C CYS A 15 22.12 16.04 4.74
N GLY A 16 23.35 15.72 5.14
CA GLY A 16 23.79 15.77 6.54
C GLY A 16 23.19 14.67 7.45
N ALA A 17 22.36 13.76 6.91
CA ALA A 17 21.79 12.67 7.68
C ALA A 17 22.82 11.55 7.95
N ARG A 18 22.66 10.86 9.09
CA ARG A 18 23.45 9.66 9.41
C ARG A 18 23.11 8.53 8.44
N ALA A 19 24.13 7.86 7.91
CA ALA A 19 23.95 6.69 7.08
C ALA A 19 23.96 5.41 7.91
N ASP A 20 23.18 4.41 7.48
CA ASP A 20 23.14 3.10 8.13
C ASP A 20 24.13 2.16 7.43
N ALA A 21 25.22 1.82 8.12
CA ALA A 21 26.31 0.98 7.59
C ALA A 21 26.10 -0.52 7.91
N ARG A 22 24.85 -0.97 8.02
CA ARG A 22 24.54 -2.26 8.66
C ARG A 22 24.88 -3.52 7.88
N ARG A 23 25.27 -3.48 6.60
CA ARG A 23 25.66 -4.67 5.82
C ARG A 23 26.25 -4.31 4.45
N GLY A 24 27.57 -4.40 4.32
CA GLY A 24 28.26 -4.42 3.02
C GLY A 24 29.19 -3.23 2.73
N PRO A 25 29.84 -3.22 1.55
CA PRO A 25 30.80 -2.18 1.16
C PRO A 25 30.15 -0.84 0.79
N THR A 26 28.84 -0.77 0.79
CA THR A 26 28.05 0.40 0.41
C THR A 26 27.18 0.83 1.58
N ALA A 27 27.26 2.12 1.94
CA ALA A 27 26.31 2.73 2.86
C ALA A 27 25.20 3.42 2.05
N ALA A 28 23.97 3.34 2.53
CA ALA A 28 22.83 4.04 1.93
C ALA A 28 22.32 5.13 2.89
N CYS A 29 22.07 6.32 2.36
CA CYS A 29 21.42 7.37 3.13
C CYS A 29 19.91 7.13 3.19
N LEU A 30 19.38 6.85 4.39
CA LEU A 30 17.94 6.64 4.61
C LEU A 30 17.09 7.86 4.26
N SER A 31 17.69 9.06 4.24
CA SER A 31 16.96 10.30 3.96
C SER A 31 16.83 10.61 2.47
N CYS A 32 17.82 10.26 1.65
CA CYS A 32 17.85 10.65 0.23
C CYS A 32 18.03 9.46 -0.74
N GLY A 33 18.18 8.25 -0.23
CA GLY A 33 18.31 7.02 -1.02
C GLY A 33 19.65 6.86 -1.75
N GLN A 34 20.57 7.82 -1.64
CA GLN A 34 21.87 7.74 -2.29
C GLN A 34 22.76 6.69 -1.62
N ALA A 35 23.26 5.76 -2.43
CA ALA A 35 24.30 4.82 -2.04
C ALA A 35 25.67 5.44 -2.31
N PHE A 36 26.60 5.27 -1.38
CA PHE A 36 27.98 5.69 -1.56
C PHE A 36 28.95 4.62 -1.07
N PRO A 37 30.11 4.48 -1.75
CA PRO A 37 31.14 3.55 -1.33
C PRO A 37 31.77 4.03 -0.02
N LEU A 38 31.98 3.11 0.92
CA LEU A 38 32.79 3.39 2.10
C LEU A 38 34.25 3.40 1.66
N GLU A 39 34.91 4.57 1.69
CA GLU A 39 36.35 4.70 1.52
C GLU A 39 37.06 3.78 2.53
N GLY A 40 37.62 2.67 2.04
CA GLY A 40 38.23 1.62 2.86
C GLY A 40 37.87 0.19 2.44
N GLY A 41 36.89 0.00 1.56
CA GLY A 41 36.61 -1.31 0.96
C GLY A 41 37.65 -1.66 -0.11
N ALA A 42 38.40 -2.75 0.11
CA ALA A 42 39.25 -3.33 -0.93
C ALA A 42 38.44 -3.56 -2.23
N PRO A 43 39.02 -3.29 -3.41
CA PRO A 43 38.30 -3.42 -4.68
C PRO A 43 37.71 -4.83 -4.82
N PRO A 44 36.48 -4.97 -5.34
CA PRO A 44 35.89 -6.27 -5.58
C PRO A 44 36.81 -7.07 -6.50
N ARG A 45 37.21 -8.27 -6.05
CA ARG A 45 37.93 -9.23 -6.90
C ARG A 45 37.15 -9.38 -8.20
N ALA A 46 37.83 -9.17 -9.32
CA ALA A 46 37.28 -9.34 -10.66
C ALA A 46 36.56 -10.70 -10.76
N PRO A 47 35.38 -10.76 -11.40
CA PRO A 47 34.68 -12.01 -11.59
C PRO A 47 35.57 -12.97 -12.38
N THR A 48 35.90 -14.11 -11.79
CA THR A 48 36.51 -15.23 -12.49
C THR A 48 35.65 -15.58 -13.69
N ALA A 49 36.28 -15.57 -14.87
CA ALA A 49 35.66 -15.84 -16.17
C ALA A 49 34.68 -17.02 -16.09
N MET A 50 33.39 -16.73 -16.22
CA MET A 50 32.37 -17.77 -16.29
C MET A 50 32.48 -18.51 -17.62
N SER A 51 32.44 -19.84 -17.51
CA SER A 51 32.61 -20.77 -18.62
C SER A 51 31.56 -20.54 -19.72
N PRO A 52 31.96 -20.53 -21.02
CA PRO A 52 31.08 -20.16 -22.15
C PRO A 52 29.86 -21.08 -22.34
N LEU A 53 29.84 -22.25 -21.69
CA LEU A 53 28.71 -23.19 -21.71
C LEU A 53 27.47 -22.67 -20.97
N VAL A 54 27.62 -21.77 -19.99
CA VAL A 54 26.49 -21.23 -19.22
C VAL A 54 25.66 -20.22 -20.03
N TRP A 55 26.30 -19.48 -20.94
CA TRP A 55 25.64 -18.48 -21.78
C TRP A 55 24.69 -19.10 -22.81
N VAL A 56 25.04 -20.25 -23.38
CA VAL A 56 24.20 -20.94 -24.37
C VAL A 56 22.91 -21.47 -23.72
N GLY A 57 22.99 -21.97 -22.48
CA GLY A 57 21.84 -22.45 -21.73
C GLY A 57 20.84 -21.35 -21.37
N ALA A 58 21.33 -20.18 -20.95
CA ALA A 58 20.47 -19.04 -20.59
C ALA A 58 19.74 -18.43 -21.80
N ALA A 59 20.41 -18.37 -22.96
CA ALA A 59 19.80 -17.83 -24.19
C ALA A 59 18.67 -18.72 -24.73
N LEU A 60 18.82 -20.05 -24.67
CA LEU A 60 17.78 -21.00 -25.07
C LEU A 60 16.54 -20.94 -24.17
N LEU A 61 16.74 -20.76 -22.85
CA LEU A 61 15.64 -20.68 -21.89
C LEU A 61 14.86 -19.37 -22.02
N ALA A 62 15.52 -18.27 -22.36
CA ALA A 62 14.87 -16.99 -22.66
C ALA A 62 14.00 -17.07 -23.94
N LEU A 63 14.44 -17.77 -24.98
CA LEU A 63 13.65 -17.94 -26.21
C LEU A 63 12.36 -18.72 -25.99
N CYS A 64 12.38 -19.76 -25.14
CA CYS A 64 11.17 -20.53 -24.81
C CYS A 64 10.13 -19.72 -24.04
N VAL A 65 10.54 -18.83 -23.13
CA VAL A 65 9.60 -18.01 -22.33
C VAL A 65 8.93 -16.93 -23.19
N VAL A 66 9.64 -16.33 -24.14
CA VAL A 66 9.06 -15.33 -25.07
C VAL A 66 8.02 -15.97 -26.01
N GLY A 67 8.27 -17.20 -26.48
CA GLY A 67 7.31 -17.94 -27.31
C GLY A 67 6.00 -18.27 -26.59
N ALA A 68 6.06 -18.59 -25.29
CA ALA A 68 4.86 -18.91 -24.50
C ALA A 68 4.00 -17.67 -24.19
N LEU A 69 4.61 -16.48 -24.06
CA LEU A 69 3.88 -15.23 -23.79
C LEU A 69 3.16 -14.68 -25.04
N ALA A 70 3.71 -14.88 -26.24
CA ALA A 70 3.08 -14.43 -27.48
C ALA A 70 1.76 -15.17 -27.79
N GLY A 71 1.64 -16.44 -27.39
CA GLY A 71 0.41 -17.23 -27.59
C GLY A 71 -0.78 -16.81 -26.73
N VAL A 72 -0.53 -16.27 -25.53
CA VAL A 72 -1.60 -15.90 -24.57
C VAL A 72 -2.19 -14.51 -24.89
N ALA A 73 -1.43 -13.63 -25.55
CA ALA A 73 -1.91 -12.30 -25.94
C ALA A 73 -2.97 -12.34 -27.07
N PHE A 74 -2.99 -13.38 -27.91
CA PHE A 74 -3.90 -13.44 -29.05
C PHE A 74 -5.35 -13.81 -28.68
N VAL A 75 -5.59 -14.40 -27.50
CA VAL A 75 -6.93 -14.83 -27.07
C VAL A 75 -7.69 -13.75 -26.28
N ALA A 76 -7.03 -12.69 -25.82
CA ALA A 76 -7.63 -11.67 -24.96
C ALA A 76 -8.20 -10.43 -25.69
N LEU A 77 -8.06 -10.32 -27.02
CA LEU A 77 -8.45 -9.13 -27.79
C LEU A 77 -9.89 -9.13 -28.33
N ARG A 78 -10.76 -10.06 -27.93
CA ARG A 78 -12.09 -10.23 -28.55
C ARG A 78 -13.29 -9.85 -27.69
N SER A 79 -13.15 -8.92 -26.75
CA SER A 79 -14.27 -8.51 -25.89
C SER A 79 -14.36 -6.98 -25.76
N GLU A 80 -14.99 -6.34 -26.74
CA GLU A 80 -15.55 -5.00 -26.61
C GLU A 80 -17.00 -5.09 -26.11
N PRO A 81 -17.33 -4.58 -24.92
CA PRO A 81 -18.70 -4.24 -24.57
C PRO A 81 -18.99 -2.76 -24.85
N SER A 82 -20.06 -2.55 -25.61
CA SER A 82 -20.60 -1.28 -26.09
C SER A 82 -20.86 -0.24 -25.00
N ALA A 83 -20.49 1.00 -25.31
CA ALA A 83 -20.91 2.18 -24.57
C ALA A 83 -22.40 2.49 -24.81
N PRO A 84 -23.20 2.79 -23.76
CA PRO A 84 -24.50 3.41 -23.93
C PRO A 84 -24.41 4.95 -24.00
N ALA A 85 -25.17 5.49 -24.94
CA ALA A 85 -25.29 6.89 -25.35
C ALA A 85 -25.77 7.87 -24.24
N PRO A 86 -25.48 9.18 -24.39
CA PRO A 86 -26.01 10.22 -23.51
C PRO A 86 -27.48 10.55 -23.83
N ARG A 87 -28.38 10.40 -22.86
CA ARG A 87 -29.72 10.99 -22.91
C ARG A 87 -29.67 12.42 -22.35
N ALA A 88 -29.79 13.39 -23.24
CA ALA A 88 -30.33 14.70 -22.92
C ALA A 88 -31.85 14.56 -22.85
N THR A 89 -32.48 14.97 -21.76
CA THR A 89 -33.90 15.35 -21.76
C THR A 89 -34.13 16.40 -20.69
N SER A 90 -34.44 17.60 -21.18
CA SER A 90 -34.91 18.79 -20.47
C SER A 90 -36.14 18.50 -19.62
N SER A 91 -36.36 19.26 -18.55
CA SER A 91 -37.69 19.70 -18.13
C SER A 91 -37.61 20.88 -17.14
N SER A 92 -38.21 21.98 -17.57
CA SER A 92 -38.63 23.13 -16.78
C SER A 92 -39.60 22.73 -15.65
N THR A 93 -39.67 23.56 -14.61
CA THR A 93 -40.85 24.42 -14.30
C THR A 93 -40.93 24.67 -12.79
N LEU A 94 -40.81 25.94 -12.41
CA LEU A 94 -41.22 26.47 -11.11
C LEU A 94 -42.75 26.41 -10.99
N ALA A 95 -43.25 25.86 -9.87
CA ALA A 95 -44.50 26.32 -9.25
C ALA A 95 -44.50 25.92 -7.75
N PRO A 96 -44.87 26.82 -6.82
CA PRO A 96 -45.09 26.51 -5.42
C PRO A 96 -46.57 26.21 -5.16
N GLY A 97 -46.86 25.18 -4.34
CA GLY A 97 -48.20 24.88 -3.84
C GLY A 97 -48.20 23.70 -2.86
N PRO A 98 -48.79 23.83 -1.66
CA PRO A 98 -48.71 22.81 -0.60
C PRO A 98 -49.91 21.86 -0.63
N VAL A 99 -49.70 20.57 -0.37
CA VAL A 99 -50.74 19.64 0.13
C VAL A 99 -50.11 18.40 0.77
N LEU A 100 -50.65 18.04 1.93
CA LEU A 100 -50.38 16.82 2.69
C LEU A 100 -50.93 15.57 1.98
N ALA A 101 -50.20 14.45 2.05
CA ALA A 101 -50.66 13.12 2.52
C ALA A 101 -49.80 11.96 1.99
N ASP A 102 -49.50 11.04 2.90
CA ASP A 102 -48.84 9.74 2.77
C ASP A 102 -49.25 8.89 1.56
N VAL A 103 -48.27 8.29 0.86
CA VAL A 103 -48.27 6.85 0.53
C VAL A 103 -46.82 6.33 0.56
N VAL A 104 -46.63 5.36 1.43
CA VAL A 104 -45.44 4.51 1.60
C VAL A 104 -45.38 3.52 0.43
N ASP A 105 -44.28 3.51 -0.33
CA ASP A 105 -43.88 2.33 -1.11
C ASP A 105 -42.35 2.23 -1.13
N ALA A 106 -41.82 1.42 -0.21
CA ALA A 106 -40.49 0.85 -0.25
C ALA A 106 -40.58 -0.39 -1.17
N SER A 107 -39.66 -0.70 -2.07
CA SER A 107 -38.27 -1.03 -1.75
C SER A 107 -37.62 -1.63 -3.01
N PRO A 108 -36.59 -1.02 -3.63
CA PRO A 108 -35.65 -1.79 -4.44
C PRO A 108 -34.62 -2.40 -3.50
N SER A 109 -34.58 -3.74 -3.47
CA SER A 109 -33.61 -4.55 -2.75
C SER A 109 -32.18 -4.21 -3.16
N ALA A 110 -31.60 -3.18 -2.54
CA ALA A 110 -30.18 -3.00 -2.47
C ALA A 110 -29.65 -4.15 -1.61
N SER A 111 -28.92 -5.08 -2.25
CA SER A 111 -28.19 -6.15 -1.58
C SER A 111 -27.39 -5.56 -0.42
N THR A 112 -27.96 -5.64 0.78
CA THR A 112 -27.49 -4.88 1.94
C THR A 112 -26.30 -5.64 2.49
N LYS A 113 -25.12 -5.34 1.94
CA LYS A 113 -23.86 -5.83 2.49
C LYS A 113 -23.88 -5.52 4.00
N PRO A 114 -23.72 -6.53 4.88
CA PRO A 114 -23.78 -6.29 6.31
C PRO A 114 -22.80 -5.19 6.72
N PRO A 115 -23.23 -4.25 7.57
CA PRO A 115 -22.36 -3.15 7.98
C PRO A 115 -21.12 -3.69 8.69
N PRO A 116 -19.97 -3.02 8.58
CA PRO A 116 -18.78 -3.34 9.36
C PRO A 116 -19.11 -3.39 10.85
N GLN A 117 -18.59 -4.40 11.56
CA GLN A 117 -18.84 -4.60 12.98
C GLN A 117 -17.60 -4.19 13.80
N PRO A 118 -17.80 -3.63 15.01
CA PRO A 118 -16.70 -3.38 15.92
C PRO A 118 -16.00 -4.71 16.28
N LEU A 119 -14.69 -4.65 16.50
CA LEU A 119 -13.92 -5.82 16.92
C LEU A 119 -14.35 -6.27 18.31
N SER A 120 -14.60 -7.57 18.48
CA SER A 120 -14.73 -8.18 19.81
C SER A 120 -13.39 -8.13 20.57
N ASP A 121 -13.43 -8.29 21.89
CA ASP A 121 -12.21 -8.25 22.72
C ASP A 121 -11.18 -9.31 22.29
N ALA A 122 -11.62 -10.54 22.03
CA ALA A 122 -10.75 -11.63 21.56
C ALA A 122 -10.07 -11.31 20.21
N GLU A 123 -10.80 -10.69 19.29
CA GLU A 123 -10.24 -10.30 17.98
C GLU A 123 -9.27 -9.12 18.10
N ARG A 124 -9.58 -8.19 19.00
CA ARG A 124 -8.67 -7.09 19.35
C ARG A 124 -7.35 -7.64 19.89
N ASP A 125 -7.41 -8.64 20.76
CA ASP A 125 -6.23 -9.27 21.35
C ASP A 125 -5.45 -10.10 20.31
N GLU A 126 -6.14 -10.83 19.42
CA GLU A 126 -5.51 -11.55 18.32
C GLU A 126 -4.79 -10.61 17.33
N LEU A 127 -5.42 -9.47 17.02
CA LEU A 127 -4.87 -8.47 16.10
C LEU A 127 -3.79 -7.60 16.74
N ALA A 128 -3.81 -7.42 18.06
CA ALA A 128 -2.84 -6.59 18.76
C ALA A 128 -1.39 -7.06 18.48
N GLY A 129 -0.50 -6.09 18.28
CA GLY A 129 0.92 -6.36 18.08
C GLY A 129 1.60 -5.44 17.08
N ASN A 130 2.85 -5.77 16.78
CA ASN A 130 3.68 -5.05 15.83
C ASN A 130 3.49 -5.64 14.43
N TYR A 131 3.49 -4.77 13.42
CA TYR A 131 3.33 -5.12 12.02
C TYR A 131 4.41 -4.41 11.20
N THR A 132 4.67 -4.92 10.01
CA THR A 132 5.28 -4.14 8.94
C THR A 132 4.20 -3.75 7.94
N CYS A 133 4.20 -2.48 7.54
CA CYS A 133 3.31 -1.93 6.52
C CYS A 133 4.13 -1.39 5.35
N ALA A 134 3.89 -1.93 4.15
CA ALA A 134 4.45 -1.42 2.90
C ALA A 134 3.32 -0.82 2.08
N MET A 135 3.59 0.29 1.40
CA MET A 135 2.66 1.00 0.54
C MET A 135 3.23 1.00 -0.89
N ASP A 136 2.57 0.33 -1.83
CA ASP A 136 3.09 0.04 -3.17
C ASP A 136 4.53 -0.51 -3.16
N ASP A 137 5.46 0.17 -3.85
CA ASP A 137 6.87 -0.18 -4.00
C ASP A 137 7.76 0.47 -2.92
N THR A 138 7.16 1.07 -1.90
CA THR A 138 7.91 1.67 -0.77
C THR A 138 8.43 0.58 0.18
N PRO A 139 9.56 0.83 0.86
CA PRO A 139 10.05 -0.10 1.87
C PRO A 139 9.02 -0.30 2.98
N ALA A 140 9.05 -1.49 3.58
CA ALA A 140 8.17 -1.81 4.70
C ALA A 140 8.56 -0.98 5.95
N PHE A 141 7.59 -0.28 6.52
CA PHE A 141 7.76 0.52 7.74
C PHE A 141 7.11 -0.16 8.95
N PRO A 142 7.56 0.12 10.18
CA PRO A 142 6.89 -0.35 11.38
C PRO A 142 5.47 0.24 11.49
N CYS A 143 4.52 -0.65 11.72
CA CYS A 143 3.14 -0.37 12.07
C CYS A 143 2.78 -1.06 13.39
N ARG A 144 1.73 -0.60 14.04
CA ARG A 144 1.22 -1.20 15.27
C ARG A 144 -0.31 -1.26 15.23
N VAL A 145 -0.85 -2.38 15.73
CA VAL A 145 -2.26 -2.49 16.08
C VAL A 145 -2.36 -2.55 17.60
N ALA A 146 -3.08 -1.60 18.19
CA ALA A 146 -3.33 -1.55 19.62
C ALA A 146 -4.76 -1.06 19.86
N ASN A 147 -5.53 -1.75 20.72
CA ASN A 147 -6.91 -1.40 21.06
C ASN A 147 -7.80 -1.18 19.82
N GLY A 148 -7.64 -2.02 18.79
CA GLY A 148 -8.41 -1.89 17.54
C GLY A 148 -8.06 -0.67 16.70
N THR A 149 -6.93 0.00 16.96
CA THR A 149 -6.41 1.11 16.16
C THR A 149 -5.15 0.67 15.43
N LEU A 150 -5.10 0.88 14.11
CA LEU A 150 -3.93 0.67 13.28
C LEU A 150 -3.19 1.99 13.08
N GLU A 151 -1.87 1.99 13.29
CA GLU A 151 -1.02 3.17 13.19
C GLU A 151 0.31 2.85 12.50
N LYS A 152 0.73 3.70 11.55
CA LYS A 152 2.08 3.67 10.95
C LYS A 152 3.03 4.56 11.72
N LEU A 153 4.13 3.97 12.21
CA LEU A 153 5.02 4.60 13.20
C LEU A 153 6.21 5.35 12.56
N ALA A 154 6.58 5.04 11.31
CA ALA A 154 7.73 5.65 10.64
C ALA A 154 7.45 5.99 9.17
N GLY A 155 8.41 6.66 8.54
CA GLY A 155 8.29 7.20 7.18
C GLY A 155 7.77 8.64 7.14
N SER A 156 7.87 9.28 5.97
CA SER A 156 7.38 10.63 5.70
C SER A 156 5.85 10.73 5.65
N GLN A 157 5.20 9.59 5.45
CA GLN A 157 3.75 9.45 5.33
C GLN A 157 3.26 8.49 6.41
N ARG A 158 2.27 8.92 7.19
CA ARG A 158 1.69 8.16 8.31
C ARG A 158 0.19 8.05 8.17
N PHE A 159 -0.38 7.04 8.80
CA PHE A 159 -1.83 6.92 8.93
C PHE A 159 -2.18 6.36 10.30
N LYS A 160 -3.35 6.74 10.80
CA LYS A 160 -3.89 6.27 12.07
C LYS A 160 -5.41 6.20 12.01
N GLY A 161 -5.99 5.12 12.52
CA GLY A 161 -7.43 5.00 12.59
C GLY A 161 -7.91 3.65 13.12
N PRO A 162 -9.19 3.56 13.51
CA PRO A 162 -9.82 2.31 13.89
C PRO A 162 -9.84 1.28 12.76
N ILE A 163 -9.76 0.02 13.16
CA ILE A 163 -10.05 -1.14 12.33
C ILE A 163 -11.31 -1.84 12.83
N GLN A 164 -12.08 -2.36 11.89
CA GLN A 164 -13.35 -3.06 12.10
C GLN A 164 -13.30 -4.39 11.36
N LYS A 165 -14.04 -5.38 11.84
CA LYS A 165 -14.10 -6.68 11.16
C LYS A 165 -15.16 -6.65 10.07
N LEU A 166 -14.82 -7.22 8.93
CA LEU A 166 -15.77 -7.49 7.87
C LEU A 166 -16.31 -8.93 7.97
N PRO A 167 -17.54 -9.19 7.51
CA PRO A 167 -18.16 -10.52 7.58
C PRO A 167 -17.34 -11.63 6.90
N ASN A 168 -16.52 -11.27 5.91
CA ASN A 168 -15.67 -12.19 5.16
C ASN A 168 -14.31 -12.48 5.84
N GLY A 169 -14.12 -12.07 7.10
CA GLY A 169 -12.84 -12.21 7.81
C GLY A 169 -11.76 -11.21 7.39
N GLY A 170 -12.10 -10.23 6.54
CA GLY A 170 -11.27 -9.08 6.25
C GLY A 170 -11.34 -8.01 7.34
N LEU A 171 -10.57 -6.94 7.17
CA LEU A 171 -10.61 -5.77 8.04
C LEU A 171 -11.02 -4.54 7.23
N ALA A 172 -11.87 -3.70 7.79
CA ALA A 172 -12.12 -2.35 7.30
C ALA A 172 -11.32 -1.37 8.16
N PHE A 173 -10.68 -0.40 7.54
CA PHE A 173 -9.96 0.69 8.19
C PHE A 173 -10.60 2.00 7.77
N SER A 174 -10.77 2.90 8.73
CA SER A 174 -11.17 4.28 8.50
C SER A 174 -10.32 5.15 9.40
N GLY A 175 -9.64 6.15 8.86
CA GLY A 175 -8.68 6.94 9.62
C GLY A 175 -8.20 8.16 8.87
N THR A 176 -7.10 8.72 9.36
CA THR A 176 -6.47 9.90 8.78
C THR A 176 -5.08 9.53 8.30
N PHE A 177 -4.77 9.94 7.08
CA PHE A 177 -3.43 9.97 6.51
C PHE A 177 -2.83 11.34 6.75
N PHE A 178 -1.55 11.42 7.10
CA PHE A 178 -0.88 12.69 7.39
C PHE A 178 0.62 12.62 7.18
N CYS A 179 1.22 13.77 6.88
CA CYS A 179 2.67 13.94 6.75
C CYS A 179 3.17 14.68 7.98
N PRO A 180 4.11 14.14 8.78
CA PRO A 180 4.62 14.83 9.97
C PRO A 180 5.26 16.19 9.67
N PHE A 181 5.75 16.38 8.44
CA PHE A 181 6.49 17.56 8.02
C PHE A 181 5.77 18.35 6.90
N GLY A 182 4.49 18.10 6.63
CA GLY A 182 3.79 18.74 5.51
C GLY A 182 2.27 18.70 5.61
N GLY A 183 1.59 19.43 4.73
CA GLY A 183 0.13 19.60 4.72
C GLY A 183 -0.63 18.51 3.94
N CYS A 184 -0.24 17.24 4.06
CA CYS A 184 -0.89 16.15 3.31
C CYS A 184 -2.02 15.45 4.12
N THR A 185 -2.59 16.11 5.12
CA THR A 185 -3.58 15.48 6.01
C THR A 185 -4.93 15.31 5.33
N HIS A 186 -5.44 14.08 5.25
CA HIS A 186 -6.75 13.79 4.66
C HIS A 186 -7.35 12.48 5.22
N PRO A 187 -8.69 12.34 5.20
CA PRO A 187 -9.35 11.09 5.56
C PRO A 187 -9.02 9.99 4.53
N VAL A 188 -8.84 8.77 5.03
CA VAL A 188 -8.61 7.57 4.22
C VAL A 188 -9.38 6.39 4.78
N SER A 189 -9.87 5.54 3.89
CA SER A 189 -10.48 4.26 4.24
C SER A 189 -9.86 3.15 3.40
N ALA A 190 -9.75 1.94 3.96
CA ALA A 190 -9.21 0.79 3.26
C ALA A 190 -9.95 -0.48 3.66
N THR A 191 -10.05 -1.42 2.73
CA THR A 191 -10.45 -2.80 3.05
C THR A 191 -9.25 -3.71 2.86
N PHE A 192 -8.96 -4.51 3.88
CA PHE A 192 -7.89 -5.48 3.92
C PHE A 192 -8.45 -6.89 3.82
N VAL A 193 -7.95 -7.66 2.87
CA VAL A 193 -8.23 -9.08 2.71
C VAL A 193 -7.14 -9.88 3.41
N ARG A 194 -7.54 -10.84 4.25
CA ARG A 194 -6.60 -11.77 4.90
C ARG A 194 -6.03 -12.73 3.86
N GLN A 195 -4.71 -12.81 3.79
CA GLN A 195 -3.98 -13.70 2.87
C GLN A 195 -3.31 -14.86 3.60
N GLY A 196 -3.21 -14.78 4.93
CA GLY A 196 -2.64 -15.80 5.79
C GLY A 196 -2.61 -15.33 7.24
N PRO A 197 -2.08 -16.15 8.17
CA PRO A 197 -1.92 -15.76 9.57
C PRO A 197 -1.10 -14.47 9.69
N GLY A 198 -1.70 -13.42 10.26
CA GLY A 198 -1.06 -12.12 10.45
C GLY A 198 -0.75 -11.35 9.15
N ARG A 199 -1.17 -11.83 7.98
CA ARG A 199 -0.89 -11.17 6.68
C ARG A 199 -2.18 -10.67 6.03
N TYR A 200 -2.22 -9.37 5.77
CA TYR A 200 -3.37 -8.70 5.17
C TYR A 200 -2.93 -7.82 4.00
N ILE A 201 -3.74 -7.77 2.95
CA ILE A 201 -3.49 -6.93 1.77
C ILE A 201 -4.74 -6.10 1.50
N GLY A 202 -4.57 -4.79 1.42
CA GLY A 202 -5.63 -3.84 1.11
C GLY A 202 -5.18 -2.82 0.07
N ARG A 203 -6.09 -1.91 -0.26
CA ARG A 203 -5.82 -0.75 -1.12
C ARG A 203 -6.56 0.45 -0.57
N PHE A 204 -5.92 1.62 -0.62
CA PHE A 204 -6.63 2.89 -0.48
C PHE A 204 -7.38 3.19 -1.78
N PRO A 205 -8.67 3.57 -1.74
CA PRO A 205 -9.45 3.80 -2.95
C PRO A 205 -8.92 5.00 -3.74
N VAL A 206 -8.80 4.84 -5.05
CA VAL A 206 -8.34 5.89 -5.97
C VAL A 206 -9.32 7.07 -6.06
N ASN A 207 -10.62 6.79 -5.88
CA ASN A 207 -11.71 7.68 -6.26
C ASN A 207 -12.95 7.52 -5.36
N GLY A 208 -12.76 7.38 -4.05
CA GLY A 208 -13.89 7.44 -3.11
C GLY A 208 -14.45 8.88 -3.00
N PRO A 209 -15.74 9.07 -2.65
CA PRO A 209 -16.28 10.40 -2.36
C PRO A 209 -15.46 11.15 -1.29
N GLU A 210 -14.91 10.43 -0.30
CA GLU A 210 -13.95 10.99 0.69
C GLU A 210 -12.58 11.37 0.10
N ALA A 211 -12.06 10.58 -0.85
CA ALA A 211 -10.79 10.88 -1.53
C ALA A 211 -10.89 12.08 -2.48
N ARG A 212 -12.08 12.29 -3.07
CA ARG A 212 -12.38 13.42 -3.96
C ARG A 212 -12.60 14.74 -3.22
N ALA A 213 -13.14 14.69 -2.01
CA ALA A 213 -13.35 15.88 -1.17
C ALA A 213 -12.04 16.47 -0.60
N ALA A 214 -10.97 15.68 -0.53
CA ALA A 214 -9.76 16.04 0.20
C ALA A 214 -8.52 16.38 -0.67
N GLY A 215 -8.70 16.60 -1.98
CA GLY A 215 -7.65 17.22 -2.81
C GLY A 215 -6.39 16.38 -3.05
N GLY A 216 -6.54 15.08 -3.32
CA GLY A 216 -5.44 14.23 -3.80
C GLY A 216 -4.71 13.46 -2.70
N GLY A 217 -5.37 12.45 -2.14
CA GLY A 217 -4.69 11.41 -1.36
C GLY A 217 -3.95 10.39 -2.24
N PRO A 218 -3.19 9.44 -1.65
CA PRO A 218 -2.54 8.34 -2.35
C PRO A 218 -3.61 7.35 -2.83
N GLY A 219 -4.31 7.75 -3.87
CA GLY A 219 -5.37 6.97 -4.47
C GLY A 219 -4.79 5.73 -5.15
N GLY A 220 -5.23 4.53 -4.75
CA GLY A 220 -4.85 3.26 -5.39
C GLY A 220 -3.70 2.52 -4.75
N GLU A 221 -3.07 3.11 -3.74
CA GLU A 221 -1.87 2.56 -3.13
C GLU A 221 -2.20 1.25 -2.40
N ARG A 222 -1.48 0.18 -2.77
CA ARG A 222 -1.59 -1.14 -2.17
C ARG A 222 -0.89 -1.15 -0.83
N VAL A 223 -1.63 -1.49 0.22
CA VAL A 223 -1.09 -1.62 1.57
C VAL A 223 -0.96 -3.09 1.94
N VAL A 224 0.25 -3.50 2.30
CA VAL A 224 0.53 -4.86 2.78
C VAL A 224 0.88 -4.79 4.26
N LEU A 225 0.09 -5.46 5.10
CA LEU A 225 0.32 -5.61 6.54
C LEU A 225 0.82 -7.02 6.83
N ILE A 226 1.93 -7.13 7.57
CA ILE A 226 2.49 -8.42 8.01
C ILE A 226 2.80 -8.33 9.49
N LYS A 227 2.17 -9.18 10.32
CA LYS A 227 2.42 -9.25 11.76
C LYS A 227 3.84 -9.73 12.01
N VAL A 228 4.60 -8.96 12.78
CA VAL A 228 5.92 -9.34 13.28
C VAL A 228 5.67 -10.13 14.56
N ARG A 229 6.18 -11.36 14.61
CA ARG A 229 6.04 -12.25 15.77
C ARG A 229 6.70 -11.66 17.01
#